data_AF-A0A557QLU5-F1
#
_entry.id   AF-A0A557QLU5-F1
#
_cell.length_a   1.000
_cell.length_b   1.000
_cell.length_c   1.000
_cell.angle_alpha   90.00
_cell.angle_beta   90.00
_cell.angle_gamma   90.00
#
_symmetry.space_group_name_H-M   'P 1'
#
loop_
_entity.id
_entity.type
_entity.pdbx_description
1 polymer ?
#
loop_
_entity_poly.entity_id
_entity_poly.type
_entity_poly.pdbx_seq_one_letter_code
_entity_poly.pdbx_strand_id
1 'polypeptide(L)'
;MSDAGKSFELGGIVVPFRAALGYEQQIEPIGASSLRRTINGSAIKQTAWAGKLRVTLSGDGWSPLGLDDLDYALPMTLKCHMPIARRSQSPAITLPTTRRSDAGYAPFARASLAGGAEVETAVSLVGDVATCTAVGGAISYAVWYWPQLVGFAEPPTTTGSAGPGEFGWQIVFEES
;
A
#
# COMPACT_ATOMS: atom_id res chain seq x y z
N MET A 1 25.05 9.05 -4.26
CA MET A 1 24.08 8.15 -3.62
C MET A 1 22.94 8.08 -4.61
N SER A 2 22.97 7.10 -5.52
CA SER A 2 21.94 6.96 -6.56
C SER A 2 20.59 6.87 -5.86
N ASP A 3 19.60 7.58 -6.37
CA ASP A 3 18.21 7.37 -5.99
C ASP A 3 17.93 5.89 -6.25
N ALA A 4 18.06 5.06 -5.21
CA ALA A 4 17.69 3.67 -5.25
C ALA A 4 16.19 3.74 -5.38
N GLY A 5 15.71 3.76 -6.64
CA GLY A 5 14.32 3.95 -6.98
C GLY A 5 13.49 3.12 -6.01
N LYS A 6 12.53 3.78 -5.36
CA LYS A 6 11.66 3.14 -4.35
C LYS A 6 11.31 1.74 -4.85
N SER A 7 11.38 0.75 -3.97
CA SER A 7 11.05 -0.64 -4.26
C SER A 7 10.13 -1.21 -3.17
N PHE A 8 9.58 -2.39 -3.42
CA PHE A 8 8.88 -3.15 -2.38
C PHE A 8 9.84 -4.12 -1.69
N GLU A 9 9.47 -4.55 -0.49
CA GLU A 9 10.24 -5.50 0.31
C GLU A 9 9.28 -6.55 0.87
N LEU A 10 9.68 -7.82 0.83
CA LEU A 10 8.93 -8.91 1.43
C LEU A 10 9.86 -9.75 2.31
N GLY A 11 9.48 -9.96 3.56
CA GLY A 11 10.24 -10.83 4.48
C GLY A 11 11.68 -10.34 4.73
N GLY A 12 11.95 -9.05 4.57
CA GLY A 12 13.29 -8.47 4.70
C GLY A 12 14.12 -8.47 3.41
N ILE A 13 13.61 -9.06 2.31
CA ILE A 13 14.27 -9.04 1.01
C ILE A 13 13.71 -7.89 0.17
N VAL A 14 14.59 -6.97 -0.22
CA VAL A 14 14.25 -5.85 -1.11
C VAL A 14 14.29 -6.34 -2.55
N VAL A 15 13.16 -6.22 -3.26
CA VAL A 15 13.12 -6.61 -4.67
C VAL A 15 13.76 -5.52 -5.54
N PRO A 16 14.74 -5.87 -6.40
CA PRO A 16 15.40 -4.88 -7.24
C PRO A 16 14.45 -4.36 -8.32
N PHE A 17 14.58 -3.07 -8.65
CA PHE A 17 13.78 -2.45 -9.72
C PHE A 17 13.82 -3.21 -11.06
N ARG A 18 14.95 -3.85 -11.38
CA ARG A 18 15.11 -4.67 -12.59
C ARG A 18 14.21 -5.90 -12.66
N ALA A 19 13.72 -6.40 -11.53
CA ALA A 19 12.76 -7.49 -11.47
C ALA A 19 11.31 -6.98 -11.51
N ALA A 20 11.08 -5.67 -11.41
CA ALA A 20 9.75 -5.08 -11.19
C ALA A 20 9.56 -3.81 -12.04
N LEU A 21 9.94 -3.86 -13.31
CA LEU A 21 9.78 -2.76 -14.27
C LEU A 21 8.30 -2.44 -14.51
N GLY A 22 7.47 -3.48 -14.72
CA GLY A 22 6.02 -3.38 -14.81
C GLY A 22 5.30 -3.57 -13.47
N TYR A 23 5.83 -3.02 -12.37
CA TYR A 23 5.25 -3.22 -11.04
C TYR A 23 3.80 -2.70 -10.93
N GLU A 24 2.90 -3.59 -10.55
CA GLU A 24 1.52 -3.30 -10.21
C GLU A 24 1.22 -3.70 -8.76
N GLN A 25 0.37 -2.91 -8.10
CA GLN A 25 -0.05 -3.14 -6.73
C GLN A 25 -1.55 -2.90 -6.61
N GLN A 26 -2.29 -3.97 -6.33
CA GLN A 26 -3.70 -3.93 -5.99
C GLN A 26 -3.85 -4.14 -4.49
N ILE A 27 -4.57 -3.24 -3.82
CA ILE A 27 -4.92 -3.36 -2.40
C ILE A 27 -6.43 -3.40 -2.29
N GLU A 28 -6.96 -4.46 -1.67
CA GLU A 28 -8.40 -4.62 -1.46
C GLU A 28 -8.72 -4.91 0.00
N PRO A 29 -9.81 -4.33 0.54
CA PRO A 29 -10.28 -4.68 1.87
C PRO A 29 -10.88 -6.08 1.85
N ILE A 30 -10.47 -6.91 2.81
CA ILE A 30 -11.06 -8.23 3.05
C ILE A 30 -11.80 -8.23 4.39
N GLY A 31 -12.81 -9.09 4.48
CA GLY A 31 -13.70 -9.15 5.64
C GLY A 31 -14.75 -10.24 5.49
N ALA A 32 -15.33 -10.65 6.62
CA ALA A 32 -16.49 -11.51 6.65
C ALA A 32 -17.69 -10.71 7.18
N SER A 33 -18.60 -10.33 6.28
CA SER A 33 -19.84 -9.66 6.66
C SER A 33 -21.03 -10.12 5.82
N SER A 34 -22.23 -10.03 6.40
CA SER A 34 -23.50 -10.31 5.73
C SER A 34 -24.52 -9.23 6.05
N LEU A 35 -25.35 -8.89 5.06
CA LEU A 35 -26.46 -7.97 5.22
C LEU A 35 -27.76 -8.77 5.31
N ARG A 36 -28.42 -8.73 6.46
CA ARG A 36 -29.72 -9.36 6.67
C ARG A 36 -30.82 -8.30 6.66
N ARG A 37 -32.02 -8.69 6.27
CA ARG A 37 -33.22 -7.84 6.32
C ARG A 37 -34.17 -8.38 7.38
N THR A 38 -34.74 -7.49 8.18
CA THR A 38 -35.81 -7.83 9.12
C THR A 38 -37.17 -7.87 8.39
N ILE A 39 -38.20 -8.36 9.09
CA ILE A 39 -39.57 -8.43 8.54
C ILE A 39 -40.13 -7.07 8.11
N ASN A 40 -39.66 -5.96 8.71
CA ASN A 40 -40.04 -4.60 8.32
C ASN A 40 -39.12 -3.97 7.26
N GLY A 41 -38.21 -4.74 6.65
CA GLY A 41 -37.30 -4.27 5.59
C GLY A 41 -36.03 -3.55 6.09
N SER A 42 -35.85 -3.38 7.40
CA SER A 42 -34.63 -2.78 7.96
C SER A 42 -33.40 -3.65 7.70
N ALA A 43 -32.27 -3.02 7.41
CA ALA A 43 -31.00 -3.71 7.20
C ALA A 43 -30.22 -3.89 8.50
N ILE A 44 -29.68 -5.07 8.72
CA ILE A 44 -28.73 -5.39 9.79
C ILE A 44 -27.46 -5.93 9.16
N LYS A 45 -26.33 -5.22 9.32
CA LYS A 45 -25.01 -5.69 8.89
C LYS A 45 -24.36 -6.48 10.01
N GLN A 46 -24.23 -7.79 9.83
CA GLN A 46 -23.48 -8.66 10.74
C GLN A 46 -22.06 -8.80 10.22
N THR A 47 -21.07 -8.43 11.03
CA THR A 47 -19.64 -8.50 10.67
C THR A 47 -18.93 -9.40 11.66
N ALA A 48 -18.29 -10.48 11.18
CA ALA A 48 -17.47 -11.36 12.01
C ALA A 48 -16.07 -10.78 12.19
N TRP A 49 -15.47 -10.29 11.11
CA TRP A 49 -14.20 -9.55 11.12
C TRP A 49 -14.12 -8.62 9.91
N ALA A 50 -13.34 -7.55 10.01
CA ALA A 50 -13.12 -6.57 8.96
C ALA A 50 -11.82 -5.80 9.22
N GLY A 51 -11.43 -4.95 8.27
CA GLY A 51 -10.29 -4.03 8.43
C GLY A 51 -8.95 -4.67 8.16
N LYS A 52 -8.92 -5.83 7.49
CA LYS A 52 -7.70 -6.43 6.94
C LYS A 52 -7.61 -6.14 5.45
N LEU A 53 -6.39 -6.20 4.92
CA LEU A 53 -6.10 -5.99 3.52
C LEU A 53 -5.58 -7.26 2.86
N ARG A 54 -6.01 -7.50 1.62
CA ARG A 54 -5.28 -8.32 0.66
C ARG A 54 -4.51 -7.42 -0.28
N VAL A 55 -3.26 -7.77 -0.53
CA VAL A 55 -2.40 -7.09 -1.50
C VAL A 55 -1.98 -8.10 -2.56
N THR A 56 -2.30 -7.79 -3.81
CA THR A 56 -1.81 -8.52 -4.97
C THR A 56 -0.74 -7.68 -5.63
N LEU A 57 0.47 -8.21 -5.72
CA LEU A 57 1.59 -7.60 -6.40
C LEU A 57 1.86 -8.40 -7.68
N SER A 58 2.13 -7.69 -8.76
CA SER A 58 2.61 -8.30 -10.00
C SER A 58 3.67 -7.43 -10.63
N GLY A 59 4.46 -8.03 -11.50
CA GLY A 59 5.37 -7.28 -12.33
C GLY A 59 6.18 -8.17 -13.23
N ASP A 60 6.93 -7.52 -14.10
CA ASP A 60 7.86 -8.13 -15.02
C ASP A 60 9.20 -7.38 -15.00
N GLY A 61 10.23 -8.03 -15.52
CA GLY A 61 11.52 -7.39 -15.71
C GLY A 61 12.58 -8.27 -16.32
N TRP A 62 13.82 -7.81 -16.25
CA TRP A 62 15.00 -8.48 -16.81
C TRP A 62 15.79 -9.27 -15.77
N SER A 63 15.19 -9.49 -14.60
CA SER A 63 15.77 -10.27 -13.51
C SER A 63 14.67 -11.09 -12.85
N PRO A 64 14.96 -12.33 -12.41
CA PRO A 64 14.06 -13.07 -11.55
C PRO A 64 13.86 -12.37 -10.20
N LEU A 65 12.78 -12.74 -9.51
CA LEU A 65 12.33 -12.16 -8.26
C LEU A 65 13.21 -12.55 -7.05
N GLY A 66 13.66 -13.81 -6.99
CA GLY A 66 14.63 -14.30 -6.00
C GLY A 66 14.11 -14.35 -4.55
N LEU A 67 12.89 -14.85 -4.34
CA LEU A 67 12.25 -14.95 -3.01
C LEU A 67 12.06 -16.40 -2.53
N ASP A 68 12.67 -17.38 -3.21
CA ASP A 68 12.41 -18.81 -2.99
C ASP A 68 12.80 -19.33 -1.59
N ASP A 69 13.76 -18.66 -0.93
CA ASP A 69 14.25 -19.05 0.40
C ASP A 69 13.39 -18.49 1.57
N LEU A 70 12.36 -17.70 1.28
CA LEU A 70 11.46 -17.20 2.33
C LEU A 70 10.62 -18.35 2.93
N ASP A 71 10.45 -18.34 4.26
CA ASP A 71 9.54 -19.27 4.93
C ASP A 71 8.10 -18.74 4.87
N TYR A 72 7.35 -19.19 3.86
CA TYR A 72 5.96 -18.83 3.62
C TYR A 72 4.97 -19.43 4.64
N ALA A 73 5.42 -20.28 5.57
CA ALA A 73 4.59 -20.77 6.67
C ALA A 73 4.53 -19.77 7.84
N LEU A 74 5.36 -18.72 7.85
CA LEU A 74 5.44 -17.74 8.92
C LEU A 74 4.92 -16.36 8.49
N PRO A 75 4.38 -15.55 9.43
CA PRO A 75 4.06 -14.16 9.16
C PRO A 75 5.32 -13.39 8.74
N MET A 76 5.20 -12.60 7.68
CA MET A 76 6.26 -11.75 7.16
C MET A 76 5.78 -10.31 6.98
N THR A 77 6.74 -9.39 6.92
CA THR A 77 6.46 -7.98 6.65
C THR A 77 6.48 -7.73 5.15
N LEU A 78 5.40 -7.18 4.62
CA LEU A 78 5.34 -6.61 3.28
C LEU A 78 5.45 -5.08 3.39
N LYS A 79 6.46 -4.49 2.75
CA LYS A 79 6.55 -3.04 2.57
C LYS A 79 6.22 -2.69 1.13
N CYS A 80 5.11 -2.01 0.91
CA CYS A 80 4.61 -1.66 -0.41
C CYS A 80 5.47 -0.59 -1.09
N HIS A 81 5.48 -0.60 -2.43
CA HIS A 81 6.16 0.41 -3.25
C HIS A 81 5.24 1.55 -3.68
N MET A 82 3.95 1.28 -3.91
CA MET A 82 3.00 2.34 -4.30
C MET A 82 2.33 2.96 -3.07
N PRO A 83 2.26 4.29 -2.98
CA PRO A 83 1.61 4.97 -1.87
C PRO A 83 0.08 4.89 -1.98
N ILE A 84 -0.59 5.02 -0.84
CA ILE A 84 -2.02 5.27 -0.74
C ILE A 84 -2.26 6.58 0.03
N ALA A 85 -3.45 7.16 -0.10
CA ALA A 85 -3.76 8.46 0.51
C ALA A 85 -4.87 8.36 1.57
N ARG A 86 -4.72 9.15 2.64
CA ARG A 86 -5.80 9.50 3.57
C ARG A 86 -6.20 10.94 3.31
N ARG A 87 -7.51 11.20 3.21
CA ARG A 87 -8.06 12.55 2.97
C ARG A 87 -8.88 13.02 4.16
N SER A 88 -8.86 14.33 4.41
CA SER A 88 -9.66 14.99 5.45
C SER A 88 -9.91 16.45 5.07
N GLN A 89 -10.98 17.05 5.60
CA GLN A 89 -11.18 18.50 5.55
C GLN A 89 -10.27 19.23 6.56
N SER A 90 -9.79 18.52 7.59
CA SER A 90 -8.81 19.03 8.54
C SER A 90 -7.39 18.87 8.01
N PRO A 91 -6.48 19.83 8.27
CA PRO A 91 -5.06 19.69 7.94
C PRO A 91 -4.35 18.65 8.83
N ALA A 92 -4.94 18.23 9.95
CA ALA A 92 -4.42 17.16 10.79
C ALA A 92 -5.10 15.82 10.42
N ILE A 93 -4.30 14.87 9.96
CA ILE A 93 -4.74 13.55 9.45
C ILE A 93 -3.99 12.45 10.20
N THR A 94 -4.71 11.60 10.92
CA THR A 94 -4.13 10.41 11.55
C THR A 94 -3.87 9.34 10.49
N LEU A 95 -2.61 8.95 10.35
CA LEU A 95 -2.17 7.85 9.49
C LEU A 95 -2.20 6.52 10.26
N PRO A 96 -2.34 5.39 9.58
CA PRO A 96 -2.13 4.09 10.21
C PRO A 96 -0.70 3.94 10.74
N THR A 97 -0.55 3.16 11.81
CA THR A 97 0.76 2.70 12.32
C THR A 97 1.43 1.75 11.32
N THR A 98 0.65 1.09 10.46
CA THR A 98 1.08 0.22 9.36
C THR A 98 1.58 0.99 8.14
N ARG A 99 2.34 2.06 8.35
CA ARG A 99 3.04 2.80 7.30
C ARG A 99 4.54 2.51 7.34
N ARG A 100 5.19 2.57 6.19
CA ARG A 100 6.65 2.60 6.10
C ARG A 100 7.22 3.81 6.83
N SER A 101 8.39 3.62 7.42
CA SER A 101 9.14 4.66 8.14
C SER A 101 10.62 4.67 7.77
N ASP A 102 11.03 3.82 6.82
CA ASP A 102 12.37 3.74 6.30
C ASP A 102 12.70 4.91 5.34
N ALA A 103 13.99 5.14 5.14
CA ALA A 103 14.50 6.28 4.38
C ALA A 103 13.95 6.29 2.94
N GLY A 104 13.45 7.44 2.50
CA GLY A 104 12.85 7.60 1.16
C GLY A 104 11.32 7.38 1.11
N TYR A 105 10.70 6.93 2.20
CA TYR A 105 9.25 6.65 2.28
C TYR A 105 8.51 7.57 3.26
N ALA A 106 9.05 8.76 3.53
CA ALA A 106 8.40 9.76 4.36
C ALA A 106 7.07 10.23 3.73
N PRO A 107 5.96 10.34 4.49
CA PRO A 107 4.70 10.83 3.97
C PRO A 107 4.82 12.21 3.31
N PHE A 108 3.99 12.46 2.30
CA PHE A 108 3.89 13.75 1.61
C PHE A 108 2.44 14.16 1.47
N ALA A 109 2.18 15.46 1.27
CA ALA A 109 0.82 15.98 1.31
C ALA A 109 0.47 16.91 0.15
N ARG A 110 -0.83 16.94 -0.16
CA ARG A 110 -1.44 17.84 -1.12
C ARG A 110 -2.70 18.46 -0.53
N ALA A 111 -2.93 19.74 -0.81
CA ALA A 111 -4.16 20.44 -0.52
C ALA A 111 -4.99 20.54 -1.81
N SER A 112 -6.27 20.19 -1.73
CA SER A 112 -7.21 20.33 -2.86
C SER A 112 -7.96 21.65 -2.72
N LEU A 113 -8.01 22.42 -3.82
CA LEU A 113 -8.69 23.71 -3.90
C LEU A 113 -10.08 23.55 -4.55
N ALA A 114 -10.97 24.51 -4.34
CA ALA A 114 -12.34 24.47 -4.89
C ALA A 114 -12.39 24.42 -6.43
N GLY A 115 -11.36 24.94 -7.11
CA GLY A 115 -11.22 24.88 -8.56
C GLY A 115 -10.72 23.53 -9.10
N GLY A 116 -10.56 22.51 -8.26
CA GLY A 116 -10.10 21.17 -8.65
C GLY A 116 -8.58 21.00 -8.72
N ALA A 117 -7.81 22.07 -8.54
CA ALA A 117 -6.35 21.99 -8.45
C ALA A 117 -5.89 21.32 -7.14
N GLU A 118 -4.80 20.56 -7.21
CA GLU A 118 -4.06 20.09 -6.05
C GLU A 118 -2.71 20.82 -5.97
N VAL A 119 -2.38 21.35 -4.81
CA VAL A 119 -1.09 22.00 -4.54
C VAL A 119 -0.34 21.23 -3.47
N GLU A 120 0.97 21.11 -3.64
CA GLU A 120 1.82 20.49 -2.62
C GLU A 120 1.85 21.34 -1.36
N THR A 121 1.82 20.68 -0.21
CA THR A 121 1.95 21.35 1.09
C THR A 121 2.91 20.57 1.96
N ALA A 122 3.72 21.30 2.74
CA ALA A 122 4.61 20.68 3.70
C ALA A 122 3.80 19.92 4.75
N VAL A 123 4.27 18.71 5.11
CA VAL A 123 3.66 17.87 6.13
C VAL A 123 4.70 17.55 7.20
N SER A 124 4.28 17.65 8.45
CA SER A 124 5.06 17.19 9.61
C SER A 124 4.34 16.04 10.28
N LEU A 125 5.08 15.12 10.90
CA LEU A 125 4.51 13.93 11.53
C LEU A 125 4.93 13.89 12.99
N VAL A 126 3.95 13.86 13.90
CA VAL A 126 4.17 13.69 15.34
C VAL A 126 3.35 12.49 15.80
N GLY A 127 4.04 11.43 16.23
CA GLY A 127 3.40 10.11 16.39
C GLY A 127 2.80 9.66 15.06
N ASP A 128 1.47 9.45 15.05
CA ASP A 128 0.73 9.06 13.84
C ASP A 128 -0.08 10.19 13.22
N VAL A 129 0.01 11.41 13.77
CA VAL A 129 -0.73 12.57 13.26
C VAL A 129 0.14 13.33 12.27
N ALA A 130 -0.22 13.24 11.00
CA ALA A 130 0.37 14.02 9.93
C ALA A 130 -0.35 15.39 9.85
N THR A 131 0.39 16.47 10.07
CA THR A 131 -0.12 17.84 10.05
C THR A 131 0.39 18.55 8.81
N CYS A 132 -0.53 18.82 7.88
CA CYS A 132 -0.30 19.63 6.69
C CYS A 132 -0.21 21.12 7.06
N THR A 133 0.68 21.85 6.40
CA THR A 133 0.67 23.31 6.46
C THR A 133 -0.60 23.83 5.80
N ALA A 134 -1.33 24.71 6.48
CA ALA A 134 -2.60 25.22 5.98
C ALA A 134 -2.39 26.03 4.70
N VAL A 135 -3.20 25.73 3.68
CA VAL A 135 -3.19 26.45 2.39
C VAL A 135 -4.47 27.28 2.29
N GLY A 136 -4.33 28.57 2.00
CA GLY A 136 -5.48 29.47 1.81
C GLY A 136 -6.40 28.98 0.69
N GLY A 137 -7.70 28.87 0.98
CA GLY A 137 -8.71 28.40 0.01
C GLY A 137 -8.75 26.88 -0.19
N ALA A 138 -8.00 26.09 0.58
CA ALA A 138 -8.11 24.64 0.56
C ALA A 138 -9.44 24.15 1.12
N ILE A 139 -10.05 23.19 0.42
CA ILE A 139 -11.30 22.54 0.83
C ILE A 139 -11.06 21.14 1.44
N SER A 140 -9.90 20.55 1.19
CA SER A 140 -9.45 19.31 1.82
C SER A 140 -7.95 19.12 1.67
N TYR A 141 -7.41 18.17 2.44
CA TYR A 141 -6.03 17.74 2.41
C TYR A 141 -5.95 16.24 2.17
N ALA A 142 -4.88 15.79 1.53
CA ALA A 142 -4.52 14.40 1.35
C ALA A 142 -3.09 14.19 1.84
N VAL A 143 -2.89 13.19 2.70
CA VAL A 143 -1.55 12.72 3.07
C VAL A 143 -1.35 11.33 2.46
N TRP A 144 -0.33 11.23 1.64
CA TRP A 144 0.09 10.02 0.95
C TRP A 144 1.18 9.34 1.76
N TYR A 145 1.09 8.02 1.88
CA TYR A 145 2.03 7.20 2.64
C TYR A 145 2.14 5.82 2.00
N TRP A 146 3.22 5.12 2.29
CA TRP A 146 3.44 3.76 1.82
C TRP A 146 3.01 2.75 2.88
N PRO A 147 2.16 1.77 2.56
CA PRO A 147 1.78 0.73 3.50
C PRO A 147 2.95 -0.19 3.88
N GLN A 148 2.94 -0.62 5.14
CA GLN A 148 3.74 -1.71 5.68
C GLN A 148 2.82 -2.64 6.46
N LEU A 149 2.63 -3.86 5.96
CA LEU A 149 1.69 -4.83 6.49
C LEU A 149 2.43 -6.03 7.06
N VAL A 150 1.84 -6.69 8.05
CA VAL A 150 2.30 -7.96 8.60
C VAL A 150 1.22 -9.00 8.35
N GLY A 151 1.62 -10.18 7.89
CA GLY A 151 0.68 -11.16 7.37
C GLY A 151 1.36 -12.29 6.62
N PHE A 152 0.61 -13.01 5.80
CA PHE A 152 1.09 -14.19 5.09
C PHE A 152 1.15 -13.91 3.59
N ALA A 153 2.22 -14.35 2.95
CA ALA A 153 2.33 -14.38 1.50
C ALA A 153 2.14 -15.82 1.00
N GLU A 154 1.62 -15.97 -0.21
CA GLU A 154 1.78 -17.21 -0.98
C GLU A 154 3.11 -17.18 -1.74
N PRO A 155 3.76 -18.34 -1.96
CA PRO A 155 4.91 -18.42 -2.86
C PRO A 155 4.59 -17.80 -4.23
N PRO A 156 5.50 -16.99 -4.81
CA PRO A 156 5.24 -16.30 -6.07
C PRO A 156 4.93 -17.28 -7.19
N THR A 157 3.97 -16.95 -8.04
CA THR A 157 3.90 -17.57 -9.37
C THR A 157 4.87 -16.83 -10.28
N THR A 158 5.60 -17.56 -11.13
CA THR A 158 6.62 -16.97 -12.00
C THR A 158 6.48 -17.46 -13.43
N THR A 159 6.73 -16.57 -14.39
CA THR A 159 6.83 -16.87 -15.82
C THR A 159 8.18 -16.41 -16.35
N GLY A 160 8.65 -17.03 -17.43
CA GLY A 160 9.94 -16.69 -18.04
C GLY A 160 9.93 -16.90 -19.54
N SER A 161 10.44 -15.92 -20.28
CA SER A 161 10.58 -15.99 -21.73
C SER A 161 12.03 -15.71 -22.12
N ALA A 162 12.72 -16.75 -22.61
CA ALA A 162 14.15 -16.67 -22.94
C ALA A 162 14.46 -15.79 -24.16
N GLY A 163 13.51 -15.65 -25.10
CA GLY A 163 13.67 -14.81 -26.29
C GLY A 163 13.88 -13.32 -25.95
N PRO A 164 12.93 -12.67 -25.26
CA PRO A 164 13.06 -11.29 -24.80
C PRO A 164 13.90 -11.14 -23.52
N GLY A 165 14.17 -12.23 -22.79
CA GLY A 165 14.84 -12.16 -21.49
C GLY A 165 13.95 -11.54 -20.41
N GLU A 166 12.68 -11.95 -20.39
CA GLU A 166 11.64 -11.40 -19.52
C GLU A 166 11.24 -12.40 -18.44
N PHE A 167 11.08 -11.91 -17.21
CA PHE A 167 10.67 -12.67 -16.04
C PHE A 167 9.44 -12.00 -15.44
N GLY A 168 8.30 -12.67 -15.49
CA GLY A 168 7.05 -12.21 -14.89
C GLY A 168 6.81 -12.88 -13.54
N TRP A 169 6.09 -12.22 -12.64
CA TRP A 169 5.72 -12.78 -11.35
C TRP A 169 4.42 -12.19 -10.79
N GLN A 170 3.82 -12.93 -9.86
CA GLN A 170 2.70 -12.47 -9.05
C GLN A 170 2.82 -13.01 -7.62
N ILE A 171 2.47 -12.18 -6.64
CA ILE A 171 2.43 -12.51 -5.21
C ILE A 171 1.07 -12.09 -4.66
N VAL A 172 0.47 -12.95 -3.84
CA VAL A 172 -0.70 -12.62 -3.02
C VAL A 172 -0.28 -12.56 -1.56
N PHE A 173 -0.66 -11.49 -0.88
CA PHE A 173 -0.40 -11.26 0.53
C PHE A 173 -1.69 -10.92 1.27
N GLU A 174 -1.90 -11.50 2.45
CA GLU A 174 -3.03 -11.18 3.32
C GLU A 174 -2.54 -10.73 4.70
N GLU A 175 -3.06 -9.58 5.16
CA GLU A 175 -2.79 -9.04 6.48
C GLU A 175 -3.39 -9.92 7.58
N SER A 176 -2.58 -10.26 8.59
CA SER A 176 -2.99 -11.03 9.78
C SER A 176 -3.66 -10.16 10.83
#